data_AF-A0A2P2MSN7-F1
#
_entry.id   AF-A0A2P2MSN7-F1
#
_cell.length_a   1.000
_cell.length_b   1.000
_cell.length_c   1.000
_cell.angle_alpha   90.00
_cell.angle_beta   90.00
_cell.angle_gamma   90.00
#
_symmetry.space_group_name_H-M   'P 1'
#
loop_
_entity.id
_entity.type
_entity.pdbx_description
1 polymer ?
#
loop_
_entity_poly.entity_id
_entity_poly.type
_entity_poly.pdbx_seq_one_letter_code
_entity_poly.pdbx_strand_id
1 'polypeptide(L)'
;MIQLMIVQHTSLAALALFFISILVVASSTRAAHSLKNCLQFCGTGKSAKRVPYPFGFGGDCPIRLNCTHGGDIQIGGFQVQNITANGVLINLEAECNRPVEQMKSLFSKHYALAWQNSLLLRNCSKPLDGCFISRSSLKAQLNLSSCGSGSDNLTCYSREDLGIDVLSYENVSKTQCKFVYSSLAIGPVSPVVSLQLQRAELEWWLDGDCNSSKGCDKNAECKQVRLGDGKVGFRCSCNDSFVGDGFAAGEGCRRGKSTRRSLPLLGFIILFRFFFFCFFQL
;
A
#
# COMPACT_ATOMS: atom_id res chain seq x y z
N MET A 1 51.04 8.60 62.66
CA MET A 1 50.55 9.76 61.89
C MET A 1 50.39 9.42 60.39
N ILE A 2 51.37 8.80 59.73
CA ILE A 2 51.31 8.42 58.30
C ILE A 2 50.20 7.41 57.97
N GLN A 3 50.01 6.38 58.80
CA GLN A 3 48.94 5.37 58.62
C GLN A 3 47.52 5.96 58.67
N LEU A 4 47.30 6.97 59.52
CA LEU A 4 45.99 7.64 59.64
C LEU A 4 45.68 8.48 58.39
N MET A 5 46.71 9.11 57.80
CA MET A 5 46.58 9.91 56.57
C MET A 5 46.30 9.05 55.34
N ILE A 6 46.86 7.83 55.27
CA ILE A 6 46.61 6.89 54.17
C ILE A 6 45.17 6.38 54.21
N VAL A 7 44.66 6.00 55.39
CA VAL A 7 43.27 5.53 55.57
C VAL A 7 42.25 6.63 55.25
N GLN A 8 42.56 7.88 55.60
CA GLN A 8 41.68 9.01 55.30
C GLN A 8 41.67 9.36 53.81
N HIS A 9 42.82 9.27 53.12
CA HIS A 9 42.91 9.46 51.67
C HIS A 9 42.19 8.35 50.87
N THR A 10 42.30 7.09 51.28
CA THR A 10 41.61 5.97 50.61
C THR A 10 40.10 6.02 50.81
N SER A 11 39.63 6.45 51.98
CA SER A 11 38.21 6.65 52.27
C SER A 11 37.58 7.77 51.42
N LEU A 12 38.28 8.90 51.26
CA LEU A 12 37.82 10.02 50.41
C LEU A 12 37.78 9.64 48.93
N ALA A 13 38.77 8.88 48.45
CA ALA A 13 38.79 8.39 47.07
C ALA A 13 37.64 7.41 46.77
N ALA A 14 37.32 6.52 47.73
CA ALA A 14 36.20 5.59 47.60
C ALA A 14 34.84 6.30 47.57
N LEU A 15 34.65 7.32 48.42
CA LEU A 15 33.44 8.16 48.40
C LEU A 15 33.31 8.93 47.09
N ALA A 16 34.40 9.51 46.58
CA ALA A 16 34.38 10.22 45.30
C ALA A 16 34.00 9.31 44.13
N LEU A 17 34.56 8.08 44.07
CA LEU A 17 34.21 7.09 43.04
C LEU A 17 32.75 6.64 43.13
N PHE A 18 32.20 6.51 44.35
CA PHE A 18 30.79 6.17 44.55
C PHE A 18 29.86 7.30 44.07
N PHE A 19 30.17 8.56 44.39
CA PHE A 19 29.41 9.72 43.89
C PHE A 19 29.50 9.86 42.36
N ILE A 20 30.66 9.60 41.76
CA ILE A 20 30.82 9.57 40.30
C ILE A 20 29.97 8.46 39.68
N SER A 21 29.93 7.26 40.27
CA SER A 21 29.06 6.18 39.77
C SER A 21 27.57 6.51 39.87
N ILE A 22 27.14 7.21 40.93
CA ILE A 22 25.75 7.65 41.09
C ILE A 22 25.41 8.73 40.05
N LEU A 23 26.33 9.67 39.80
CA LEU A 23 26.13 10.71 38.78
C LEU A 23 26.05 10.12 37.37
N VAL A 24 26.89 9.13 37.03
CA VAL A 24 26.85 8.44 35.72
C VAL A 24 25.53 7.68 35.53
N VAL A 25 25.02 7.03 36.58
CA VAL A 25 23.71 6.34 36.52
C VAL A 25 22.55 7.35 36.46
N ALA A 26 22.62 8.48 37.16
CA ALA A 26 21.59 9.53 37.14
C ALA A 26 21.52 10.28 35.79
N SER A 27 22.64 10.39 35.06
CA SER A 27 22.68 10.94 33.70
C SER A 27 22.13 10.00 32.61
N SER A 28 21.71 8.78 32.97
CA SER A 28 21.02 7.86 32.06
C SER A 28 19.50 8.04 32.05
N THR A 29 19.02 9.27 32.22
CA THR A 29 17.67 9.60 31.79
C THR A 29 17.68 9.61 30.26
N ARG A 30 17.28 8.50 29.64
CA ARG A 30 16.86 8.52 28.24
C ARG A 30 15.80 9.61 28.17
N ALA A 31 16.14 10.74 27.54
CA ALA A 31 15.14 11.68 27.10
C ALA A 31 14.06 10.85 26.40
N ALA A 32 12.84 10.88 26.93
CA ALA A 32 11.68 10.39 26.21
C ALA A 32 11.60 11.28 24.97
N HIS A 33 12.24 10.84 23.88
CA HIS A 33 12.08 11.46 22.59
C HIS A 33 10.58 11.52 22.33
N SER A 34 10.07 12.75 22.25
CA SER A 34 8.71 13.06 21.83
C SER A 34 8.30 12.12 20.69
N LEU A 35 7.14 11.48 20.84
CA LEU A 35 6.56 10.44 19.99
C LEU A 35 6.25 10.97 18.57
N LYS A 36 7.27 11.34 17.80
CA LYS A 36 7.22 11.70 16.37
C LYS A 36 7.34 10.49 15.45
N ASN A 37 7.08 9.30 15.97
CA ASN A 37 7.12 8.08 15.18
C ASN A 37 5.79 7.88 14.46
N CYS A 38 5.83 7.38 13.23
CA CYS A 38 4.64 7.01 12.49
C CYS A 38 3.86 5.93 13.26
N LEU A 39 2.60 6.21 13.64
CA LEU A 39 1.74 5.29 14.37
C LEU A 39 1.05 4.30 13.42
N GLN A 40 1.49 3.05 13.42
CA GLN A 40 1.11 2.05 12.41
C GLN A 40 0.02 1.05 12.84
N PHE A 41 -0.57 1.22 14.02
CA PHE A 41 -1.54 0.27 14.56
C PHE A 41 -2.94 0.87 14.60
N CYS A 42 -3.93 0.07 14.18
CA CYS A 42 -5.35 0.38 14.26
C CYS A 42 -6.06 -0.64 15.13
N GLY A 43 -6.85 -0.17 16.09
CA GLY A 43 -7.49 -0.99 17.12
C GLY A 43 -6.61 -1.21 18.34
N THR A 44 -7.09 -2.02 19.30
CA THR A 44 -6.44 -2.25 20.59
C THR A 44 -6.25 -3.74 20.87
N GLY A 45 -5.21 -4.09 21.62
CA GLY A 45 -4.97 -5.47 22.05
C GLY A 45 -4.55 -6.40 20.90
N LYS A 46 -4.90 -7.69 21.01
CA LYS A 46 -4.45 -8.73 20.06
C LYS A 46 -5.08 -8.62 18.67
N SER A 47 -6.17 -7.88 18.52
CA SER A 47 -6.85 -7.64 17.24
C SER A 47 -6.33 -6.39 16.51
N ALA A 48 -5.37 -5.67 17.09
CA ALA A 48 -4.81 -4.48 16.46
C ALA A 48 -4.13 -4.84 15.13
N LYS A 49 -4.59 -4.21 14.05
CA LYS A 49 -4.05 -4.39 12.71
C LYS A 49 -2.87 -3.44 12.52
N ARG A 50 -1.75 -3.98 12.03
CA ARG A 50 -0.56 -3.19 11.70
C ARG A 50 -0.50 -2.89 10.20
N VAL A 51 -0.09 -1.68 9.83
CA VAL A 51 0.21 -1.27 8.45
C VAL A 51 1.70 -0.96 8.26
N PRO A 52 2.27 -1.19 7.07
CA PRO A 52 3.68 -0.90 6.80
C PRO A 52 3.93 0.62 6.66
N TYR A 53 5.16 1.07 6.87
CA TYR A 53 5.54 2.46 6.57
C TYR A 53 5.48 2.64 5.04
N PRO A 54 5.02 3.78 4.48
CA PRO A 54 4.74 5.06 5.12
C PRO A 54 3.30 5.27 5.62
N PHE A 55 2.51 4.21 5.69
CA PHE A 55 1.13 4.30 6.13
C PHE A 55 1.02 4.35 7.66
N GLY A 56 0.02 5.07 8.16
CA GLY A 56 -0.40 4.94 9.56
C GLY A 56 -1.49 5.92 9.96
N PHE A 57 -1.83 5.94 11.25
CA PHE A 57 -3.05 6.54 11.80
C PHE A 57 -2.81 7.83 12.58
N GLY A 58 -1.55 8.24 12.75
CA GLY A 58 -1.15 9.44 13.49
C GLY A 58 0.37 9.62 13.54
N GLY A 59 0.81 10.63 14.29
CA GLY A 59 2.22 11.05 14.28
C GLY A 59 2.63 11.59 12.90
N ASP A 60 3.90 11.38 12.54
CA ASP A 60 4.51 11.91 11.31
C ASP A 60 4.44 10.89 10.14
N CYS A 61 3.40 10.04 10.10
CA CYS A 61 3.20 9.13 8.97
C CYS A 61 2.96 9.93 7.67
N PRO A 62 3.75 9.71 6.61
CA PRO A 62 3.56 10.43 5.35
C PRO A 62 2.20 10.17 4.70
N ILE A 63 1.67 8.95 4.83
CA ILE A 63 0.35 8.59 4.31
C ILE A 63 -0.59 8.27 5.47
N ARG A 64 -1.55 9.18 5.69
CA ARG A 64 -2.49 9.07 6.79
C ARG A 64 -3.71 8.23 6.41
N LEU A 65 -3.98 7.23 7.25
CA LEU A 65 -5.15 6.36 7.23
C LEU A 65 -6.07 6.71 8.39
N ASN A 66 -7.33 6.29 8.27
CA ASN A 66 -8.32 6.36 9.34
C ASN A 66 -8.57 4.96 9.90
N CYS A 67 -8.74 4.89 11.22
CA CYS A 67 -9.09 3.67 11.94
C CYS A 67 -10.49 3.85 12.52
N THR A 68 -11.43 2.97 12.18
CA THR A 68 -12.78 3.00 12.77
C THR A 68 -12.74 2.39 14.18
N HIS A 69 -13.78 2.66 14.98
CA HIS A 69 -13.94 2.02 16.30
C HIS A 69 -13.95 0.48 16.22
N GLY A 70 -14.43 -0.10 15.11
CA GLY A 70 -14.41 -1.54 14.85
C GLY A 70 -13.05 -2.11 14.43
N GLY A 71 -12.03 -1.26 14.27
CA GLY A 71 -10.71 -1.68 13.80
C GLY A 71 -10.63 -1.87 12.28
N ASP A 72 -11.53 -1.25 11.52
CA ASP A 72 -11.43 -1.19 10.07
C ASP A 72 -10.57 -0.02 9.64
N ILE A 73 -9.80 -0.26 8.57
CA ILE A 73 -8.86 0.69 8.02
C ILE A 73 -9.51 1.38 6.84
N GLN A 74 -9.42 2.70 6.78
CA GLN A 74 -9.97 3.50 5.70
C GLN A 74 -8.93 4.48 5.13
N ILE A 75 -9.06 4.78 3.84
CA ILE A 75 -8.29 5.80 3.12
C ILE A 75 -9.24 6.63 2.27
N GLY A 76 -9.19 7.96 2.39
CA GLY A 76 -10.14 8.84 1.70
C GLY A 76 -11.62 8.56 1.99
N GLY A 77 -11.94 7.90 3.11
CA GLY A 77 -13.31 7.47 3.44
C GLY A 77 -13.72 6.10 2.88
N PHE A 78 -12.85 5.40 2.16
CA PHE A 78 -13.11 4.07 1.59
C PHE A 78 -12.39 2.99 2.39
N GLN A 79 -13.03 1.82 2.54
CA GLN A 79 -12.47 0.70 3.29
C GLN A 79 -11.27 0.09 2.55
N VAL A 80 -10.14 -0.02 3.24
CA VAL A 80 -8.93 -0.70 2.75
C VAL A 80 -9.11 -2.20 2.90
N GLN A 81 -8.98 -2.92 1.78
CA GLN A 81 -8.98 -4.38 1.74
C GLN A 81 -7.56 -4.94 1.98
N ASN A 82 -6.55 -4.36 1.32
CA ASN A 82 -5.17 -4.79 1.46
C ASN A 82 -4.19 -3.67 1.10
N ILE A 83 -3.01 -3.66 1.74
CA ILE A 83 -1.89 -2.78 1.37
C ILE A 83 -0.76 -3.68 0.89
N THR A 84 -0.32 -3.46 -0.34
CA THR A 84 0.78 -4.20 -0.96
C THR A 84 1.98 -3.27 -1.21
N ALA A 85 3.10 -3.85 -1.62
CA ALA A 85 4.27 -3.07 -2.02
C ALA A 85 4.01 -2.15 -3.23
N ASN A 86 3.02 -2.47 -4.07
CA ASN A 86 2.74 -1.74 -5.31
C ASN A 86 1.43 -0.94 -5.28
N GLY A 87 0.62 -1.04 -4.24
CA GLY A 87 -0.69 -0.38 -4.25
C GLY A 87 -1.52 -0.65 -3.02
N VAL A 88 -2.61 0.12 -2.87
CA VAL A 88 -3.64 -0.06 -1.84
C VAL A 88 -4.93 -0.48 -2.51
N LEU A 89 -5.42 -1.68 -2.17
CA LEU A 89 -6.71 -2.16 -2.64
C LEU A 89 -7.81 -1.65 -1.71
N ILE A 90 -8.81 -0.99 -2.29
CA ILE A 90 -9.97 -0.47 -1.57
C ILE A 90 -11.25 -1.10 -2.09
N ASN A 91 -12.27 -1.13 -1.22
CA ASN A 91 -13.63 -1.47 -1.59
C ASN A 91 -14.33 -0.22 -2.13
N LEU A 92 -14.71 -0.24 -3.41
CA LEU A 92 -15.50 0.81 -4.05
C LEU A 92 -16.87 0.27 -4.43
N GLU A 93 -17.70 0.07 -3.40
CA GLU A 93 -19.01 -0.56 -3.52
C GLU A 93 -19.91 0.12 -4.55
N ALA A 94 -20.81 -0.68 -5.11
CA ALA A 94 -21.84 -0.25 -6.03
C ALA A 94 -22.82 0.72 -5.36
N GLU A 95 -22.82 1.99 -5.79
CA GLU A 95 -23.67 3.03 -5.22
C GLU A 95 -24.25 3.94 -6.31
N CYS A 96 -25.58 4.04 -6.37
CA CYS A 96 -26.26 4.64 -7.51
C CYS A 96 -26.00 6.15 -7.70
N ASN A 97 -25.84 6.88 -6.59
CA ASN A 97 -25.88 8.34 -6.57
C ASN A 97 -24.64 8.94 -5.90
N ARG A 98 -23.51 8.20 -5.88
CA ARG A 98 -22.25 8.71 -5.34
C ARG A 98 -21.72 9.83 -6.25
N PRO A 99 -21.61 11.09 -5.78
CA PRO A 99 -21.15 12.20 -6.62
C PRO A 99 -19.72 11.99 -7.10
N VAL A 100 -19.40 12.43 -8.32
CA VAL A 100 -18.01 12.40 -8.84
C VAL A 100 -17.07 13.17 -7.90
N GLU A 101 -17.54 14.24 -7.29
CA GLU A 101 -16.80 15.08 -6.35
C GLU A 101 -16.31 14.30 -5.13
N GLN A 102 -17.05 13.28 -4.69
CA GLN A 102 -16.65 12.44 -3.57
C GLN A 102 -15.37 11.64 -3.88
N MET A 103 -15.10 11.36 -5.17
CA MET A 103 -13.85 10.69 -5.56
C MET A 103 -12.61 11.54 -5.31
N LYS A 104 -12.74 12.86 -5.11
CA LYS A 104 -11.61 13.74 -4.82
C LYS A 104 -10.77 13.26 -3.63
N SER A 105 -11.38 12.61 -2.64
CA SER A 105 -10.65 12.04 -1.48
C SER A 105 -9.71 10.89 -1.84
N LEU A 106 -9.89 10.27 -3.01
CA LEU A 106 -9.02 9.26 -3.60
C LEU A 106 -7.92 9.84 -4.47
N PHE A 107 -7.79 11.17 -4.57
CA PHE A 107 -6.71 11.87 -5.27
C PHE A 107 -6.02 12.84 -4.31
N SER A 108 -5.05 12.32 -3.56
CA SER A 108 -4.29 13.10 -2.57
C SER A 108 -2.92 13.50 -3.11
N LYS A 109 -2.11 14.11 -2.25
CA LYS A 109 -0.71 14.41 -2.52
C LYS A 109 0.17 13.15 -2.69
N HIS A 110 -0.17 12.04 -2.02
CA HIS A 110 0.69 10.85 -1.90
C HIS A 110 0.05 9.55 -2.39
N TYR A 111 -1.19 9.62 -2.87
CA TYR A 111 -1.87 8.49 -3.49
C TYR A 111 -2.95 8.97 -4.44
N ALA A 112 -3.22 8.17 -5.47
CA ALA A 112 -4.29 8.38 -6.42
C ALA A 112 -4.79 7.05 -6.98
N LEU A 113 -5.96 7.03 -7.60
CA LEU A 113 -6.41 5.86 -8.37
C LEU A 113 -5.36 5.47 -9.42
N ALA A 114 -4.96 4.20 -9.42
CA ALA A 114 -4.06 3.64 -10.42
C ALA A 114 -4.65 3.78 -11.83
N TRP A 115 -3.81 4.01 -12.83
CA TRP A 115 -4.25 4.17 -14.22
C TRP A 115 -5.01 2.95 -14.76
N GLN A 116 -4.71 1.75 -14.24
CA GLN A 116 -5.33 0.48 -14.64
C GLN A 116 -6.77 0.31 -14.16
N ASN A 117 -7.26 1.21 -13.30
CA ASN A 117 -8.66 1.19 -12.89
C ASN A 117 -9.56 1.64 -14.03
N SER A 118 -10.70 0.98 -14.15
CA SER A 118 -11.84 1.50 -14.91
C SER A 118 -12.93 1.95 -13.95
N LEU A 119 -13.41 3.20 -14.10
CA LEU A 119 -14.51 3.73 -13.32
C LEU A 119 -15.83 3.53 -14.06
N LEU A 120 -16.85 3.08 -13.35
CA LEU A 120 -18.21 2.95 -13.85
C LEU A 120 -18.98 4.21 -13.46
N LEU A 121 -19.34 5.02 -14.46
CA LEU A 121 -19.95 6.34 -14.31
C LEU A 121 -21.41 6.31 -14.78
N ARG A 122 -22.22 7.24 -14.27
CA ARG A 122 -23.65 7.37 -14.61
C ARG A 122 -24.06 8.81 -14.86
N ASN A 123 -25.16 8.93 -15.61
CA ASN A 123 -25.80 10.21 -15.94
C ASN A 123 -24.81 11.17 -16.62
N CYS A 124 -24.20 10.65 -17.69
CA CYS A 124 -23.24 11.39 -18.51
C CYS A 124 -23.99 12.10 -19.63
N SER A 125 -23.68 13.37 -19.85
CA SER A 125 -24.27 14.14 -20.96
C SER A 125 -23.67 13.81 -22.32
N LYS A 126 -22.53 13.11 -22.35
CA LYS A 126 -21.88 12.61 -23.57
C LYS A 126 -21.47 11.14 -23.41
N PRO A 127 -21.50 10.35 -24.49
CA PRO A 127 -20.91 9.01 -24.47
C PRO A 127 -19.40 9.11 -24.25
N LEU A 128 -18.85 8.17 -23.49
CA LEU A 128 -17.40 7.96 -23.37
C LEU A 128 -17.04 6.66 -24.09
N ASP A 129 -15.96 6.66 -24.85
CA ASP A 129 -15.52 5.50 -25.65
C ASP A 129 -14.65 4.50 -24.84
N GLY A 130 -14.78 4.50 -23.51
CA GLY A 130 -13.70 4.12 -22.61
C GLY A 130 -13.68 2.70 -22.04
N CYS A 131 -14.50 1.75 -22.47
CA CYS A 131 -14.32 0.35 -22.04
C CYS A 131 -14.16 -0.59 -23.23
N PHE A 132 -13.12 -1.41 -23.19
CA PHE A 132 -12.91 -2.56 -24.09
C PHE A 132 -14.01 -3.62 -23.97
N ILE A 133 -14.81 -3.58 -22.90
CA ILE A 133 -15.81 -4.59 -22.55
C ILE A 133 -17.19 -4.17 -23.05
N SER A 134 -17.84 -5.04 -23.83
CA SER A 134 -19.24 -4.86 -24.24
C SER A 134 -20.18 -4.67 -23.04
N ARG A 135 -21.13 -3.73 -23.17
CA ARG A 135 -22.16 -3.43 -22.15
C ARG A 135 -22.96 -4.67 -21.75
N SER A 136 -23.20 -5.60 -22.68
CA SER A 136 -23.93 -6.84 -22.41
C SER A 136 -23.13 -7.81 -21.53
N SER A 137 -21.83 -7.94 -21.77
CA SER A 137 -20.90 -8.72 -20.95
C SER A 137 -20.74 -8.11 -19.56
N LEU A 138 -20.70 -6.78 -19.47
CA LEU A 138 -20.65 -6.03 -18.22
C LEU A 138 -21.90 -6.26 -17.37
N LYS A 139 -23.11 -6.23 -17.95
CA LYS A 139 -24.36 -6.46 -17.21
C LYS A 139 -24.49 -7.91 -16.73
N ALA A 140 -24.12 -8.88 -17.57
CA ALA A 140 -24.22 -10.30 -17.27
C ALA A 140 -23.19 -10.79 -16.24
N GLN A 141 -21.95 -10.27 -16.27
CA GLN A 141 -20.89 -10.69 -15.35
C GLN A 141 -21.02 -10.06 -13.95
N LEU A 142 -21.69 -8.91 -13.84
CA LEU A 142 -21.59 -8.07 -12.65
C LEU A 142 -22.80 -8.11 -11.71
N ASN A 143 -23.88 -8.83 -12.06
CA ASN A 143 -25.13 -8.88 -11.26
C ASN A 143 -25.49 -7.50 -10.66
N LEU A 144 -25.36 -6.45 -11.48
CA LEU A 144 -25.42 -5.06 -11.01
C LEU A 144 -26.75 -4.81 -10.31
N SER A 145 -26.68 -4.29 -9.08
CA SER A 145 -27.87 -3.82 -8.38
C SER A 145 -28.54 -2.76 -9.24
N SER A 146 -29.81 -3.00 -9.60
CA SER A 146 -30.56 -2.11 -10.46
C SER A 146 -30.79 -0.78 -9.73
N CYS A 147 -30.16 0.29 -10.22
CA CYS A 147 -30.42 1.66 -9.78
C CYS A 147 -31.73 2.23 -10.36
N GLY A 148 -32.77 1.39 -10.47
CA GLY A 148 -34.04 1.67 -11.14
C GLY A 148 -34.00 1.47 -12.66
N SER A 149 -35.14 1.73 -13.31
CA SER A 149 -35.46 1.52 -14.74
C SER A 149 -34.65 2.36 -15.75
N GLY A 150 -33.48 2.88 -15.35
CA GLY A 150 -32.51 3.59 -16.18
C GLY A 150 -31.09 3.03 -16.04
N SER A 151 -30.96 1.73 -15.72
CA SER A 151 -29.68 1.01 -15.55
C SER A 151 -28.87 0.85 -16.85
N ASP A 152 -29.39 1.35 -17.98
CA ASP A 152 -28.74 1.29 -19.29
C ASP A 152 -27.78 2.46 -19.58
N ASN A 153 -27.70 3.47 -18.69
CA ASN A 153 -26.82 4.64 -18.83
C ASN A 153 -25.50 4.51 -18.02
N LEU A 154 -25.02 3.29 -17.78
CA LEU A 154 -23.69 3.07 -17.22
C LEU A 154 -22.65 3.25 -18.31
N THR A 155 -21.72 4.18 -18.11
CA THR A 155 -20.60 4.42 -19.01
C THR A 155 -19.30 4.11 -18.28
N CYS A 156 -18.29 3.65 -18.99
CA CYS A 156 -17.00 3.34 -18.40
C CYS A 156 -15.97 4.39 -18.79
N TYR A 157 -15.19 4.80 -17.80
CA TYR A 157 -14.03 5.65 -17.97
C TYR A 157 -12.78 4.85 -17.63
N SER A 158 -11.95 4.59 -18.64
CA SER A 158 -10.56 4.18 -18.49
C SER A 158 -9.71 5.11 -19.35
N ARG A 159 -8.40 5.18 -19.08
CA ARG A 159 -7.47 5.96 -19.89
C ARG A 159 -6.51 5.03 -20.62
N GLU A 160 -6.15 5.41 -21.83
CA GLU A 160 -4.99 4.86 -22.54
C GLU A 160 -3.71 5.07 -21.72
N ASP A 161 -2.79 4.12 -21.82
CA ASP A 161 -1.49 4.20 -21.16
C ASP A 161 -0.66 5.33 -21.79
N LEU A 162 -0.63 6.48 -21.10
CA LEU A 162 0.18 7.63 -21.48
C LEU A 162 1.56 7.61 -20.77
N GLY A 163 1.98 6.46 -20.23
CA GLY A 163 3.17 6.35 -19.40
C GLY A 163 3.05 7.05 -18.04
N ILE A 164 1.82 7.21 -17.54
CA ILE A 164 1.51 7.80 -16.23
C ILE A 164 0.84 6.72 -15.37
N ASP A 165 1.28 6.59 -14.11
CA ASP A 165 0.84 5.50 -13.25
C ASP A 165 -0.50 5.77 -12.54
N VAL A 166 -1.00 7.01 -12.60
CA VAL A 166 -2.21 7.45 -11.88
C VAL A 166 -3.23 8.12 -12.79
N LEU A 167 -4.51 7.95 -12.44
CA LEU A 167 -5.58 8.76 -12.98
C LEU A 167 -5.48 10.20 -12.44
N SER A 168 -5.98 11.16 -13.22
CA SER A 168 -6.16 12.55 -12.78
C SER A 168 -7.61 12.81 -12.42
N TYR A 169 -7.86 13.36 -11.23
CA TYR A 169 -9.18 13.81 -10.80
C TYR A 169 -9.78 14.80 -11.79
N GLU A 170 -8.97 15.72 -12.33
CA GLU A 170 -9.44 16.72 -13.28
C GLU A 170 -10.09 16.07 -14.50
N ASN A 171 -9.47 15.03 -15.05
CA ASN A 171 -10.01 14.34 -16.21
C ASN A 171 -11.25 13.52 -15.87
N VAL A 172 -11.32 12.92 -14.67
CA VAL A 172 -12.54 12.26 -14.19
C VAL A 172 -13.67 13.27 -14.04
N SER A 173 -13.40 14.44 -13.45
CA SER A 173 -14.39 15.51 -13.25
C SER A 173 -14.88 16.14 -14.56
N LYS A 174 -14.06 16.10 -15.62
CA LYS A 174 -14.41 16.60 -16.96
C LYS A 174 -15.24 15.63 -17.80
N THR A 175 -15.49 14.39 -17.33
CA THR A 175 -16.30 13.40 -18.07
C THR A 175 -17.77 13.80 -18.29
N GLN A 176 -18.22 14.90 -17.68
CA GLN A 176 -19.62 15.37 -17.72
C GLN A 176 -20.62 14.33 -17.20
N CYS A 177 -20.15 13.39 -16.38
CA CYS A 177 -20.97 12.44 -15.62
C CYS A 177 -21.23 12.99 -14.22
N LYS A 178 -22.40 12.68 -13.66
CA LYS A 178 -22.78 13.16 -12.31
C LYS A 178 -22.36 12.20 -11.20
N PHE A 179 -22.36 10.90 -11.47
CA PHE A 179 -22.18 9.89 -10.42
C PHE A 179 -21.15 8.82 -10.80
N VAL A 180 -20.44 8.31 -9.79
CA VAL A 180 -19.54 7.16 -9.87
C VAL A 180 -20.22 5.97 -9.22
N TYR A 181 -20.65 5.00 -10.02
CA TYR A 181 -21.32 3.82 -9.50
C TYR A 181 -20.37 2.87 -8.76
N SER A 182 -19.26 2.50 -9.39
CA SER A 182 -18.27 1.56 -8.86
C SER A 182 -16.99 1.60 -9.71
N SER A 183 -16.08 0.65 -9.50
CA SER A 183 -14.87 0.46 -10.30
C SER A 183 -14.63 -1.00 -10.66
N LEU A 184 -13.79 -1.19 -11.66
CA LEU A 184 -13.18 -2.45 -12.06
C LEU A 184 -11.67 -2.31 -11.89
N ALA A 185 -11.07 -3.24 -11.16
CA ALA A 185 -9.62 -3.42 -11.12
C ALA A 185 -9.24 -4.73 -11.82
N ILE A 186 -8.11 -4.73 -12.51
CA ILE A 186 -7.53 -5.95 -13.08
C ILE A 186 -6.65 -6.57 -12.01
N GLY A 187 -7.00 -7.77 -11.56
CA GLY A 187 -6.26 -8.45 -10.49
C GLY A 187 -5.98 -9.90 -10.81
N PRO A 188 -4.87 -10.47 -10.31
CA PRO A 188 -4.64 -11.91 -10.39
C PRO A 188 -5.62 -12.63 -9.45
N VAL A 189 -6.50 -13.46 -10.01
CA VAL A 189 -7.17 -14.54 -9.28
C VAL A 189 -6.52 -15.81 -9.75
N SER A 190 -5.37 -16.13 -9.15
CA SER A 190 -4.51 -17.27 -9.48
C SER A 190 -5.30 -18.47 -10.05
N PRO A 191 -5.02 -18.96 -11.28
CA PRO A 191 -3.97 -18.58 -12.23
C PRO A 191 -4.43 -17.61 -13.33
N VAL A 192 -5.62 -17.01 -13.22
CA VAL A 192 -6.25 -16.20 -14.29
C VAL A 192 -6.31 -14.73 -13.89
N VAL A 193 -6.00 -13.84 -14.82
CA VAL A 193 -6.26 -12.40 -14.65
C VAL A 193 -7.76 -12.19 -14.81
N SER A 194 -8.44 -11.73 -13.77
CA SER A 194 -9.88 -11.47 -13.81
C SER A 194 -10.19 -10.03 -13.46
N LEU A 195 -11.29 -9.53 -14.03
CA LEU A 195 -11.86 -8.25 -13.66
C LEU A 195 -12.55 -8.38 -12.31
N GLN A 196 -12.28 -7.43 -11.42
CA GLN A 196 -12.81 -7.43 -10.06
C GLN A 196 -13.69 -6.19 -9.87
N LEU A 197 -14.99 -6.40 -9.78
CA LEU A 197 -15.96 -5.34 -9.48
C LEU A 197 -15.87 -4.90 -8.02
N GLN A 198 -16.26 -3.65 -7.78
CA GLN A 198 -16.29 -3.03 -6.45
C GLN A 198 -14.91 -2.96 -5.81
N ARG A 199 -13.88 -2.98 -6.64
CA ARG A 199 -12.49 -2.90 -6.23
C ARG A 199 -11.80 -1.81 -7.02
N ALA A 200 -11.08 -0.96 -6.31
CA ALA A 200 -10.18 0.01 -6.90
C ALA A 200 -8.80 -0.17 -6.29
N GLU A 201 -7.78 0.07 -7.11
CA GLU A 201 -6.39 0.11 -6.68
C GLU A 201 -5.90 1.56 -6.62
N LEU A 202 -5.26 1.94 -5.53
CA LEU A 202 -4.56 3.21 -5.41
C LEU A 202 -3.08 2.96 -5.60
N GLU A 203 -2.47 3.73 -6.50
CA GLU A 203 -1.03 3.93 -6.51
C GLU A 203 -0.67 4.92 -5.41
N TRP A 204 0.52 4.76 -4.82
CA TRP A 204 1.01 5.60 -3.73
C TRP A 204 2.52 5.86 -3.87
N TRP A 205 2.96 7.00 -3.33
CA TRP A 205 4.33 7.46 -3.44
C TRP A 205 4.70 8.44 -2.32
N LEU A 206 6.00 8.62 -2.10
CA LEU A 206 6.57 9.74 -1.35
C LEU A 206 7.13 10.79 -2.31
N ASP A 207 7.28 12.02 -1.81
CA ASP A 207 7.87 13.12 -2.58
C ASP A 207 9.35 12.84 -2.88
N GLY A 208 9.75 13.04 -4.14
CA GLY A 208 11.13 12.85 -4.61
C GLY A 208 11.23 11.85 -5.76
N ASP A 209 12.45 11.59 -6.21
CA ASP A 209 12.76 10.65 -7.29
C ASP A 209 13.84 9.64 -6.86
N CYS A 210 14.03 8.57 -7.63
CA CYS A 210 15.02 7.54 -7.28
C CYS A 210 16.48 7.97 -7.45
N ASN A 211 16.77 9.06 -8.15
CA ASN A 211 18.13 9.57 -8.30
C ASN A 211 18.59 10.33 -7.05
N SER A 212 17.64 10.98 -6.37
CA SER A 212 17.87 11.88 -5.25
C SER A 212 17.46 11.30 -3.89
N SER A 213 16.59 10.27 -3.88
CA SER A 213 15.97 9.76 -2.66
C SER A 213 16.83 8.72 -1.94
N LYS A 214 17.39 9.12 -0.79
CA LYS A 214 18.09 8.22 0.16
C LYS A 214 17.16 7.49 1.13
N GLY A 215 15.86 7.40 0.81
CA GLY A 215 14.84 6.90 1.72
C GLY A 215 14.74 5.37 1.81
N CYS A 216 15.25 4.64 0.80
CA CYS A 216 15.15 3.19 0.74
C CYS A 216 16.20 2.50 1.63
N ASP A 217 15.84 1.34 2.17
CA ASP A 217 16.80 0.44 2.82
C ASP A 217 17.86 -0.04 1.83
N LYS A 218 19.05 -0.39 2.33
CA LYS A 218 20.15 -0.92 1.50
C LYS A 218 19.82 -2.21 0.75
N ASN A 219 18.83 -2.97 1.21
CA ASN A 219 18.34 -4.18 0.54
C ASN A 219 16.98 -3.96 -0.16
N ALA A 220 16.66 -2.72 -0.49
CA ALA A 220 15.48 -2.35 -1.24
C ALA A 220 15.84 -1.74 -2.59
N GLU A 221 14.95 -1.92 -3.56
CA GLU A 221 14.94 -1.25 -4.84
C GLU A 221 14.04 0.00 -4.74
N CYS A 222 14.51 1.10 -5.32
CA CYS A 222 13.68 2.29 -5.52
C CYS A 222 12.87 2.16 -6.81
N LYS A 223 11.56 2.36 -6.71
CA LYS A 223 10.63 2.38 -7.85
C LYS A 223 10.06 3.78 -8.04
N GLN A 224 10.18 4.29 -9.25
CA GLN A 224 9.63 5.59 -9.63
C GLN A 224 8.14 5.46 -9.97
N VAL A 225 7.35 6.42 -9.51
CA VAL A 225 5.91 6.55 -9.81
C VAL A 225 5.74 7.81 -10.64
N ARG A 226 5.26 7.66 -11.87
CA ARG A 226 5.05 8.75 -12.84
C ARG A 226 3.68 9.36 -12.60
N LEU A 227 3.67 10.66 -12.30
CA LEU A 227 2.45 11.42 -12.02
C LEU A 227 2.11 12.30 -13.22
N GLY A 228 0.92 12.90 -13.20
CA GLY A 228 0.56 13.95 -14.15
C GLY A 228 1.52 15.15 -14.11
N ASP A 229 1.53 15.93 -15.19
CA ASP A 229 2.28 17.19 -15.31
C ASP A 229 3.81 17.05 -15.18
N GLY A 230 4.36 15.88 -15.52
CA GLY A 230 5.80 15.60 -15.46
C GLY A 230 6.35 15.45 -14.04
N LYS A 231 5.48 15.42 -13.02
CA LYS A 231 5.88 15.16 -11.64
C LYS A 231 6.16 13.68 -11.44
N VAL A 232 7.02 13.40 -10.47
CA VAL A 232 7.42 12.04 -10.12
C VAL A 232 7.40 11.90 -8.61
N GLY A 233 7.03 10.70 -8.16
CA GLY A 233 7.21 10.25 -6.80
C GLY A 233 8.08 8.99 -6.79
N PHE A 234 8.40 8.51 -5.60
CA PHE A 234 9.09 7.24 -5.45
C PHE A 234 8.48 6.39 -4.33
N ARG A 235 8.77 5.10 -4.40
CA ARG A 235 8.52 4.15 -3.32
C ARG A 235 9.64 3.11 -3.28
N CYS A 236 9.75 2.39 -2.18
CA CYS A 236 10.76 1.36 -2.00
C CYS A 236 10.10 -0.02 -1.93
N SER A 237 10.75 -1.01 -2.52
CA SER A 237 10.34 -2.42 -2.45
C SER A 237 11.54 -3.25 -2.05
N CYS A 238 11.37 -4.17 -1.10
CA CYS A 238 12.46 -5.08 -0.76
C CYS A 238 12.88 -5.93 -1.96
N ASN A 239 14.18 -6.16 -2.08
CA ASN A 239 14.75 -7.07 -3.08
C ASN A 239 14.30 -8.51 -2.82
N ASP A 240 14.44 -9.37 -3.82
CA ASP A 240 14.16 -10.79 -3.70
C ASP A 240 14.83 -11.40 -2.46
N SER A 241 14.09 -12.25 -1.74
CA SER A 241 14.49 -12.87 -0.46
C SER A 241 14.49 -11.93 0.75
N PHE A 242 14.09 -10.67 0.61
CA PHE A 242 13.87 -9.76 1.72
C PHE A 242 12.39 -9.45 1.92
N VAL A 243 12.01 -9.17 3.16
CA VAL A 243 10.64 -8.81 3.57
C VAL A 243 10.71 -7.58 4.48
N GLY A 244 9.75 -6.68 4.30
CA GLY A 244 9.63 -5.45 5.06
C GLY A 244 8.94 -4.36 4.25
N ASP A 245 9.03 -3.12 4.72
CA ASP A 245 8.38 -1.97 4.08
C ASP A 245 9.26 -1.26 3.05
N GLY A 246 10.54 -1.62 2.93
CA GLY A 246 11.43 -1.05 1.93
C GLY A 246 12.15 0.23 2.35
N PHE A 247 11.74 0.89 3.44
CA PHE A 247 12.24 2.21 3.81
C PHE A 247 13.19 2.15 5.00
N ALA A 248 14.31 2.89 4.91
CA ALA A 248 15.27 3.01 6.01
C ALA A 248 14.67 3.69 7.26
N ALA A 249 13.68 4.57 7.06
CA ALA A 249 12.93 5.22 8.14
C ALA A 249 11.86 4.32 8.78
N GLY A 250 11.54 3.20 8.15
CA GLY A 250 10.57 2.21 8.62
C GLY A 250 11.25 1.00 9.25
N GLU A 251 10.71 -0.19 8.98
CA GLU A 251 11.29 -1.47 9.39
C GLU A 251 12.46 -1.90 8.51
N GLY A 252 12.60 -1.29 7.34
CA GLY A 252 13.60 -1.62 6.34
C GLY A 252 13.35 -2.98 5.71
N CYS A 253 14.39 -3.57 5.15
CA CYS A 253 14.34 -4.89 4.51
C CYS A 253 15.17 -5.90 5.28
N ARG A 254 14.53 -6.99 5.70
CA ARG A 254 15.15 -8.07 6.49
C ARG A 254 15.10 -9.35 5.68
N ARG A 255 16.11 -10.22 5.82
CA ARG A 255 16.09 -11.52 5.14
C ARG A 255 14.83 -12.28 5.54
N GLY A 256 13.99 -12.56 4.55
CA GLY A 256 12.86 -13.45 4.72
C GLY A 256 13.39 -14.83 5.06
N LYS A 257 12.74 -15.54 5.98
CA LYS A 257 12.97 -16.98 6.07
C LYS A 257 12.58 -17.53 4.71
N SER A 258 13.54 -18.10 3.99
CA SER A 258 13.29 -18.81 2.74
C SER A 258 12.28 -19.91 3.04
N THR A 259 11.00 -19.63 2.82
CA THR A 259 10.08 -20.70 2.47
C THR A 259 10.62 -21.16 1.13
N ARG A 260 11.32 -22.30 1.14
CA ARG A 260 11.65 -23.02 -0.09
C ARG A 260 10.36 -23.02 -0.89
N ARG A 261 10.32 -22.26 -1.98
CA ARG A 261 9.34 -22.51 -3.02
C ARG A 261 9.66 -23.93 -3.44
N SER A 262 8.90 -24.89 -2.91
CA SER A 262 8.80 -26.18 -3.55
C SER A 262 8.47 -25.85 -4.99
N LEU A 263 9.45 -26.06 -5.88
CA LEU A 263 9.19 -26.16 -7.30
C LEU A 263 7.92 -26.99 -7.44
N PRO A 264 6.92 -26.55 -8.22
CA PRO A 264 5.84 -27.45 -8.55
C PRO A 264 6.48 -28.63 -9.27
N LEU A 265 6.46 -29.80 -8.63
CA LEU A 265 6.86 -31.09 -9.16
C LEU A 265 5.98 -31.53 -10.35
N LEU A 266 5.25 -30.61 -10.99
CA LEU A 266 4.44 -30.86 -12.18
C LEU A 266 5.27 -30.93 -13.48
N GLY A 267 6.54 -30.53 -13.46
CA GLY A 267 7.44 -30.66 -14.62
C GLY A 267 8.00 -32.07 -14.86
N PHE A 268 7.99 -32.95 -13.86
CA PHE A 268 8.57 -34.30 -13.99
C PHE A 268 7.55 -35.41 -14.33
N ILE A 269 6.25 -35.17 -14.11
CA ILE A 269 5.22 -36.17 -14.43
C ILE A 269 4.81 -36.11 -15.92
N ILE A 270 4.96 -34.96 -16.59
CA ILE A 270 4.59 -34.83 -18.01
C ILE A 270 5.65 -35.46 -18.93
N LEU A 271 6.92 -35.50 -18.54
CA LEU A 271 7.96 -36.19 -19.32
C LEU A 271 7.89 -37.73 -19.22
N PHE A 272 7.40 -38.28 -18.12
CA PHE A 272 7.18 -39.73 -18.01
C PHE A 272 5.95 -40.23 -18.77
N ARG A 273 4.91 -39.39 -18.95
CA ARG A 273 3.76 -39.76 -19.79
C ARG A 273 4.02 -39.63 -21.29
N PHE A 274 4.91 -38.74 -21.73
CA PHE A 274 5.31 -38.69 -23.13
C PHE A 274 6.25 -39.84 -23.54
N PHE A 275 7.12 -40.30 -22.63
CA PHE A 275 8.00 -41.44 -22.94
C PHE A 275 7.26 -42.80 -22.95
N PHE A 276 6.19 -42.98 -22.17
CA PHE A 276 5.44 -44.23 -22.18
C PHE A 276 4.49 -44.38 -23.38
N PHE A 277 4.09 -43.28 -24.02
CA PHE A 277 3.20 -43.35 -25.20
C PHE A 277 3.94 -43.57 -26.53
N CYS A 278 5.26 -43.35 -26.58
CA CYS A 278 6.05 -43.59 -27.80
C CYS A 278 6.64 -45.00 -27.92
N PHE A 279 6.51 -45.88 -26.91
CA PHE A 279 7.12 -47.22 -26.94
C PHE A 279 6.11 -48.38 -27.08
N PHE A 280 4.82 -48.10 -27.26
CA PHE A 280 3.78 -49.15 -27.42
C PHE A 280 2.98 -49.04 -28.72
N GLN A 281 3.62 -48.51 -29.77
CA GLN A 281 3.07 -48.58 -31.12
C GLN A 281 4.19 -48.68 -32.16
N LEU A 282 4.96 -49.78 -32.08
CA LEU A 282 5.67 -50.47 -33.16
C LEU A 282 6.14 -51.84 -32.65
#